data_AF-A0A9J6CW35-F1
#
_entry.id   AF-A0A9J6CW35-F1
#
_cell.length_a   1.000
_cell.length_b   1.000
_cell.length_c   1.000
_cell.angle_alpha   90.00
_cell.angle_beta   90.00
_cell.angle_gamma   90.00
#
_symmetry.space_group_name_H-M   'P 1'
#
loop_
_entity.id
_entity.type
_entity.pdbx_description
1 polymer ?
#
loop_
_entity_poly.entity_id
_entity_poly.type
_entity_poly.pdbx_seq_one_letter_code
_entity_poly.pdbx_strand_id
1 'polypeptide(L)'
;MKSVIKTTMSEKLVVHYRDSQDIHDLVDAIQRYLKCCGMTSRNFRDWNDNIYFHCDASDPSQERCSVPPSCCRPESTFTGILCGRSVLNLSDHEAWFRVHTGSCPDATNRYVKEHVMIIGGVCLVAVIVLAFIDMVTNTVIDEIDIIRKIYDHVNGAEAGVSCAFTT
;
A
#
# COMPACT_ATOMS: atom_id res chain seq x y z
N MET A 1 -7.52 20.68 -1.78
CA MET A 1 -6.10 20.26 -1.83
C MET A 1 -5.91 18.76 -1.57
N LYS A 2 -6.43 18.18 -0.48
CA LYS A 2 -6.34 16.72 -0.19
C LYS A 2 -6.93 15.80 -1.26
N SER A 3 -8.01 16.21 -1.94
CA SER A 3 -8.64 15.44 -3.02
C SER A 3 -7.77 15.38 -4.28
N VAL A 4 -7.10 16.49 -4.63
CA VAL A 4 -6.30 16.63 -5.86
C VAL A 4 -5.09 15.69 -5.84
N ILE A 5 -4.37 15.62 -4.72
CA ILE A 5 -3.20 14.73 -4.59
C ILE A 5 -3.61 13.27 -4.72
N LYS A 6 -4.75 12.89 -4.12
CA LYS A 6 -5.29 11.53 -4.19
C LYS A 6 -5.68 11.16 -5.61
N THR A 7 -6.38 12.04 -6.33
CA THR A 7 -6.81 11.78 -7.72
C THR A 7 -5.63 11.71 -8.68
N THR A 8 -4.64 12.58 -8.55
CA THR A 8 -3.47 12.60 -9.45
C THR A 8 -2.62 11.33 -9.31
N MET A 9 -2.48 10.79 -8.09
CA MET A 9 -1.76 9.53 -7.89
C MET A 9 -2.54 8.34 -8.46
N SER A 10 -3.85 8.29 -8.22
CA SER A 10 -4.73 7.25 -8.76
C SER A 10 -4.79 7.23 -10.28
N GLU A 11 -4.83 8.40 -10.93
CA GLU A 11 -4.86 8.53 -12.38
C GLU A 11 -3.59 7.99 -13.03
N LYS A 12 -2.43 8.31 -12.43
CA LYS A 12 -1.13 7.79 -12.89
C LYS A 12 -1.03 6.27 -12.83
N LEU A 13 -1.63 5.63 -11.84
CA LEU A 13 -1.63 4.16 -11.73
C LEU A 13 -2.34 3.49 -12.91
N VAL A 14 -3.38 4.13 -13.46
CA VAL A 14 -4.11 3.61 -14.61
C VAL A 14 -3.36 3.90 -15.91
N VAL A 15 -2.87 5.12 -16.09
CA VAL A 15 -2.12 5.51 -17.30
C VAL A 15 -0.83 4.69 -17.44
N HIS A 16 -0.06 4.52 -16.35
CA HIS A 16 1.23 3.83 -16.35
C HIS A 16 1.13 2.34 -15.98
N TYR A 17 -0.06 1.75 -16.04
CA TYR A 17 -0.30 0.36 -15.63
C TYR A 17 0.59 -0.67 -16.35
N ARG A 18 0.98 -0.41 -17.60
CA ARG A 18 1.83 -1.29 -18.43
C ARG A 18 3.31 -0.88 -18.44
N ASP A 19 3.69 0.20 -17.76
CA ASP A 19 5.03 0.76 -17.86
C ASP A 19 6.06 -0.05 -17.06
N SER A 20 5.63 -0.69 -15.98
CA SER A 20 6.48 -1.54 -15.14
C SER A 20 5.70 -2.69 -14.50
N GLN A 21 6.41 -3.78 -14.24
CA GLN A 21 5.87 -4.96 -13.55
C GLN A 21 5.34 -4.62 -12.15
N ASP A 22 6.02 -3.73 -11.43
CA ASP A 22 5.64 -3.35 -10.07
C ASP A 22 4.29 -2.63 -10.02
N ILE A 23 4.05 -1.69 -10.95
CA ILE A 23 2.76 -0.98 -11.02
C ILE A 23 1.65 -1.96 -11.41
N HIS A 24 1.93 -2.84 -12.39
CA HIS A 24 1.00 -3.88 -12.81
C HIS A 24 0.57 -4.77 -11.64
N ASP A 25 1.54 -5.35 -10.92
CA ASP A 25 1.28 -6.27 -9.81
C ASP A 25 0.60 -5.57 -8.62
N LEU A 26 0.98 -4.32 -8.33
CA LEU A 26 0.35 -3.51 -7.29
C LEU A 26 -1.12 -3.25 -7.60
N VAL A 27 -1.43 -2.79 -8.81
CA VAL A 27 -2.80 -2.49 -9.24
C VAL A 27 -3.65 -3.76 -9.20
N ASP A 28 -3.12 -4.87 -9.71
CA ASP A 28 -3.79 -6.17 -9.71
C ASP A 28 -4.06 -6.69 -8.28
N ALA A 29 -3.08 -6.56 -7.38
CA ALA A 29 -3.23 -6.95 -5.99
C ALA A 29 -4.34 -6.14 -5.29
N ILE A 30 -4.35 -4.81 -5.49
CA ILE A 30 -5.37 -3.93 -4.91
C ILE A 30 -6.77 -4.30 -5.42
N GLN A 31 -6.94 -4.47 -6.73
CA GLN A 31 -8.24 -4.77 -7.34
C GLN A 31 -8.81 -6.11 -6.91
N ARG A 32 -7.96 -7.15 -6.84
CA ARG A 32 -8.36 -8.47 -6.35
C ARG A 32 -8.68 -8.48 -4.86
N TYR A 33 -7.85 -7.85 -4.04
CA TYR A 33 -8.02 -7.85 -2.58
C TYR A 33 -9.25 -7.05 -2.14
N LEU A 34 -9.42 -5.84 -2.69
CA LEU A 34 -10.54 -4.96 -2.34
C LEU A 34 -11.81 -5.21 -3.16
N LYS A 35 -11.76 -6.11 -4.15
CA LYS A 35 -12.90 -6.46 -5.02
C LYS A 35 -13.49 -5.23 -5.69
N CYS A 36 -12.62 -4.47 -6.36
CA CYS A 36 -12.91 -3.19 -7.01
C CYS A 36 -12.28 -3.13 -8.42
N CYS A 37 -12.70 -2.17 -9.25
CA CYS A 37 -12.09 -1.90 -10.54
C CYS A 37 -12.05 -0.39 -10.79
N GLY A 38 -10.87 0.10 -11.13
CA GLY A 38 -10.59 1.53 -11.28
C GLY A 38 -10.04 2.18 -10.02
N MET A 39 -9.24 3.22 -10.21
CA MET A 39 -8.46 3.87 -9.16
C MET A 39 -9.01 5.24 -8.76
N THR A 40 -9.97 5.77 -9.51
CA THR A 40 -10.64 7.06 -9.29
C THR A 40 -12.14 6.86 -9.10
N SER A 41 -12.88 7.97 -8.95
CA SER A 41 -14.35 7.96 -8.84
C SER A 41 -15.09 7.58 -10.11
N ARG A 42 -14.43 7.44 -11.27
CA ARG A 42 -15.05 6.95 -12.51
C ARG A 42 -15.13 5.41 -12.57
N ASN A 43 -14.73 4.73 -11.49
CA ASN A 43 -14.83 3.28 -11.37
C ASN A 43 -14.09 2.55 -12.50
N PHE A 44 -14.65 1.43 -12.98
CA PHE A 44 -14.08 0.63 -14.06
C PHE A 44 -13.85 1.40 -15.36
N ARG A 45 -14.49 2.57 -15.55
CA ARG A 45 -14.30 3.41 -16.75
C ARG A 45 -12.98 4.17 -16.76
N ASP A 46 -12.24 4.20 -15.65
CA ASP A 46 -10.89 4.77 -15.61
C ASP A 46 -9.96 4.14 -16.65
N TRP A 47 -10.15 2.85 -16.92
CA TRP A 47 -9.34 2.12 -17.89
C TRP A 47 -9.39 2.71 -19.30
N ASN A 48 -10.39 3.55 -19.62
CA ASN A 48 -10.42 4.26 -20.89
C ASN A 48 -9.29 5.30 -21.04
N ASP A 49 -8.65 5.74 -19.95
CA ASP A 49 -7.54 6.68 -20.01
C ASP A 49 -6.19 6.00 -20.32
N ASN A 50 -6.15 4.67 -20.26
CA ASN A 50 -4.96 3.91 -20.60
C ASN A 50 -4.93 3.61 -22.10
N ILE A 51 -3.79 3.86 -22.75
CA ILE A 51 -3.60 3.70 -24.20
C ILE A 51 -3.86 2.28 -24.73
N TYR A 52 -3.77 1.25 -23.89
CA TYR A 52 -4.01 -0.13 -24.30
C TYR A 52 -5.49 -0.52 -24.20
N PHE A 53 -6.25 0.16 -23.33
CA PHE A 53 -7.64 -0.16 -23.02
C PHE A 53 -8.64 0.85 -23.59
N HIS A 54 -8.15 1.98 -24.12
CA HIS A 54 -8.95 3.06 -24.68
C HIS A 54 -9.97 2.53 -25.70
N CYS A 55 -11.22 2.98 -25.57
CA CYS A 55 -12.30 2.72 -26.52
C CYS A 55 -12.23 3.63 -27.75
N ASP A 56 -11.20 3.47 -28.57
CA ASP A 56 -11.17 4.08 -29.90
C ASP A 56 -11.21 2.97 -30.97
N ALA A 57 -11.97 3.22 -32.04
CA ALA A 57 -12.04 2.32 -33.19
C ALA A 57 -10.76 2.36 -34.04
N SER A 58 -10.02 3.47 -33.98
CA SER A 58 -8.75 3.67 -34.68
C SER A 58 -7.54 3.08 -33.95
N ASP A 59 -7.70 2.73 -32.67
CA ASP A 59 -6.62 2.15 -31.87
C ASP A 59 -6.38 0.67 -32.27
N PRO A 60 -5.14 0.29 -32.65
CA PRO A 60 -4.81 -1.09 -33.00
C PRO A 60 -4.75 -2.05 -31.81
N SER A 61 -4.93 -1.57 -30.57
CA SER A 61 -4.85 -2.41 -29.37
C SER A 61 -5.86 -3.57 -29.37
N GLN A 62 -5.36 -4.79 -29.12
CA GLN A 62 -6.20 -5.98 -28.98
C GLN A 62 -7.05 -5.95 -27.70
N GLU A 63 -6.61 -5.18 -26.69
CA GLU A 63 -7.26 -5.01 -25.39
C GLU A 63 -8.18 -3.78 -25.34
N ARG A 64 -8.44 -3.14 -26.48
CA ARG A 64 -9.33 -1.97 -26.54
C ARG A 64 -10.71 -2.26 -25.96
N CYS A 65 -11.30 -1.26 -25.31
CA CYS A 65 -12.58 -1.38 -24.60
C CYS A 65 -12.64 -2.46 -23.53
N SER A 66 -11.50 -2.93 -23.04
CA SER A 66 -11.46 -3.94 -21.99
C SER A 66 -10.95 -3.38 -20.66
N VAL A 67 -11.06 -4.20 -19.62
CA VAL A 67 -10.44 -3.96 -18.32
C VAL A 67 -9.53 -5.13 -17.97
N PRO A 68 -8.54 -4.95 -17.08
CA PRO A 68 -7.66 -6.04 -16.70
C PRO A 68 -8.38 -7.24 -16.06
N PRO A 69 -7.80 -8.44 -16.16
CA PRO A 69 -8.36 -9.65 -15.55
C PRO A 69 -8.54 -9.56 -14.03
N SER A 70 -7.75 -8.73 -13.34
CA SER A 70 -7.87 -8.48 -11.89
C SER A 70 -9.20 -7.84 -11.47
N CYS A 71 -9.91 -7.18 -12.39
CA CYS A 71 -11.24 -6.65 -12.15
C CYS A 71 -12.34 -7.71 -12.17
N CYS A 72 -12.07 -8.93 -12.64
CA CYS A 72 -13.09 -9.91 -12.89
C CYS A 72 -13.63 -10.59 -11.64
N ARG A 73 -14.94 -10.88 -11.66
CA ARG A 73 -15.59 -11.60 -10.58
C ARG A 73 -15.32 -13.10 -10.70
N PRO A 74 -15.10 -13.81 -9.59
CA PRO A 74 -14.96 -15.25 -9.60
C PRO A 74 -16.23 -15.98 -10.05
N GLU A 75 -17.39 -15.35 -9.89
CA GLU A 75 -18.69 -15.90 -10.31
C GLU A 75 -19.00 -15.65 -11.80
N SER A 76 -18.14 -14.91 -12.51
CA SER A 76 -18.38 -14.64 -13.92
C SER A 76 -18.19 -15.91 -14.76
N THR A 77 -19.08 -16.14 -15.71
CA THR A 77 -19.00 -17.30 -16.63
C THR A 77 -17.79 -17.24 -17.55
N PHE A 78 -17.20 -16.05 -17.70
CA PHE A 78 -16.01 -15.80 -18.51
C PHE A 78 -14.76 -15.82 -17.62
N THR A 79 -13.71 -16.51 -18.05
CA THR A 79 -12.46 -16.64 -17.27
C THR A 79 -11.31 -15.84 -17.88
N GLY A 80 -10.37 -15.43 -17.02
CA GLY A 80 -9.12 -14.80 -17.44
C GLY A 80 -9.33 -13.47 -18.18
N ILE A 81 -8.78 -13.33 -19.38
CA ILE A 81 -8.91 -12.07 -20.16
C ILE A 81 -10.31 -11.87 -20.77
N LEU A 82 -11.12 -12.92 -20.87
CA LEU A 82 -12.41 -12.87 -21.57
C LEU A 82 -13.49 -12.11 -20.78
N CYS A 83 -13.44 -12.12 -19.44
CA CYS A 83 -14.41 -11.40 -18.61
C CYS A 83 -14.29 -9.89 -18.74
N GLY A 84 -13.07 -9.37 -18.94
CA GLY A 84 -12.81 -7.93 -19.11
C GLY A 84 -13.09 -7.42 -20.51
N ARG A 85 -13.24 -8.29 -21.51
CA ARG A 85 -13.35 -7.90 -22.92
C ARG A 85 -14.64 -7.13 -23.22
N SER A 86 -14.50 -5.99 -23.90
CA SER A 86 -15.60 -5.09 -24.29
C SER A 86 -16.45 -4.57 -23.13
N VAL A 87 -15.98 -4.71 -21.88
CA VAL A 87 -16.74 -4.33 -20.67
C VAL A 87 -16.97 -2.83 -20.60
N LEU A 88 -16.06 -2.00 -21.14
CA LEU A 88 -16.20 -0.55 -21.13
C LEU A 88 -17.42 -0.06 -21.96
N ASN A 89 -17.87 -0.85 -22.94
CA ASN A 89 -19.05 -0.57 -23.76
C ASN A 89 -20.36 -1.08 -23.14
N LEU A 90 -20.31 -1.82 -22.04
CA LEU A 90 -21.50 -2.34 -21.39
C LEU A 90 -22.14 -1.27 -20.48
N SER A 91 -23.44 -1.45 -20.23
CA SER A 91 -24.10 -0.72 -19.14
C SER A 91 -23.56 -1.17 -17.79
N ASP A 92 -23.65 -0.30 -16.77
CA ASP A 92 -23.14 -0.62 -15.43
C ASP A 92 -23.82 -1.87 -14.84
N HIS A 93 -25.09 -2.11 -15.18
CA HIS A 93 -25.83 -3.31 -14.78
C HIS A 93 -25.29 -4.59 -15.41
N GLU A 94 -24.99 -4.57 -16.72
CA GLU A 94 -24.41 -5.73 -17.40
C GLU A 94 -22.95 -5.98 -16.97
N ALA A 95 -22.18 -4.90 -16.78
CA ALA A 95 -20.81 -4.96 -16.31
C ALA A 95 -20.72 -5.53 -14.88
N TRP A 96 -21.71 -5.26 -14.01
CA TRP A 96 -21.76 -5.75 -12.63
C TRP A 96 -21.65 -7.28 -12.52
N PHE A 97 -22.19 -8.03 -13.47
CA PHE A 97 -22.14 -9.50 -13.47
C PHE A 97 -20.78 -10.06 -13.91
N ARG A 98 -19.95 -9.27 -14.60
CA ARG A 98 -18.65 -9.71 -15.12
C ARG A 98 -17.49 -9.21 -14.27
N VAL A 99 -17.54 -7.96 -13.82
CA VAL A 99 -16.44 -7.28 -13.14
C VAL A 99 -16.91 -6.54 -11.88
N HIS A 100 -15.95 -6.16 -11.05
CA HIS A 100 -16.18 -5.31 -9.90
C HIS A 100 -16.33 -3.85 -10.33
N THR A 101 -17.54 -3.36 -10.59
CA THR A 101 -17.75 -1.97 -11.09
C THR A 101 -17.54 -0.85 -10.07
N GLY A 102 -17.10 -1.13 -8.85
CA GLY A 102 -16.90 -0.12 -7.80
C GLY A 102 -15.47 0.44 -7.78
N SER A 103 -15.32 1.71 -7.37
CA SER A 103 -14.00 2.33 -7.23
C SER A 103 -13.17 1.71 -6.10
N CYS A 104 -11.87 1.55 -6.32
CA CYS A 104 -10.96 1.08 -5.28
C CYS A 104 -10.82 2.04 -4.09
N PRO A 105 -10.74 3.37 -4.26
CA PRO A 105 -10.69 4.28 -3.12
C PRO A 105 -11.89 4.18 -2.18
N ASP A 106 -13.09 3.93 -2.72
CA ASP A 106 -14.29 3.75 -1.89
C ASP A 106 -14.32 2.37 -1.24
N ALA A 107 -13.87 1.33 -1.97
CA ALA A 107 -13.70 0.00 -1.41
C ALA A 107 -12.70 -0.02 -0.25
N THR A 108 -11.57 0.69 -0.37
CA THR A 108 -10.60 0.86 0.72
C THR A 108 -11.26 1.52 1.93
N ASN A 109 -12.02 2.60 1.73
CA ASN A 109 -12.66 3.31 2.82
C ASN A 109 -13.68 2.42 3.55
N ARG A 110 -14.47 1.65 2.79
CA ARG A 110 -15.40 0.67 3.36
C ARG A 110 -14.67 -0.40 4.17
N TYR A 111 -13.61 -0.99 3.61
CA TYR A 111 -12.80 -2.00 4.29
C TYR A 111 -12.20 -1.47 5.60
N VAL A 112 -11.62 -0.26 5.57
CA VAL A 112 -11.06 0.38 6.77
C VAL A 112 -12.14 0.62 7.82
N LYS A 113 -13.33 1.11 7.43
CA LYS A 113 -14.43 1.34 8.37
C LYS A 113 -14.91 0.04 9.03
N GLU A 114 -15.01 -1.04 8.26
CA GLU A 114 -15.43 -2.35 8.77
C GLU A 114 -14.40 -2.96 9.73
N HIS A 115 -13.11 -2.73 9.49
CA HIS A 115 -12.02 -3.29 10.29
C HIS A 115 -11.36 -2.30 11.26
N VAL A 116 -11.91 -1.09 11.41
CA VAL A 116 -11.27 0.00 12.17
C VAL A 116 -11.02 -0.37 13.63
N MET A 117 -11.92 -1.16 14.23
CA MET A 117 -11.78 -1.60 15.62
C MET A 117 -10.61 -2.58 15.79
N ILE A 118 -10.44 -3.51 14.85
CA ILE A 118 -9.35 -4.49 14.88
C ILE A 118 -8.02 -3.78 14.63
N ILE A 119 -7.96 -2.93 13.61
CA ILE A 119 -6.77 -2.13 13.29
C ILE A 119 -6.38 -1.25 14.49
N GLY A 120 -7.35 -0.56 15.08
CA GLY A 120 -7.15 0.26 16.27
C GLY A 120 -6.62 -0.55 17.45
N GLY A 121 -7.18 -1.74 17.69
CA GLY A 121 -6.72 -2.65 18.75
C GLY A 121 -5.28 -3.13 18.53
N VAL A 122 -4.94 -3.55 17.31
CA VAL A 122 -3.56 -3.98 16.96
C VAL A 122 -2.57 -2.83 17.13
N CYS A 123 -2.91 -1.63 16.65
CA CYS A 123 -2.07 -0.45 16.83
C CYS A 123 -1.87 -0.11 18.31
N LEU A 124 -2.92 -0.18 19.13
CA LEU A 124 -2.82 0.09 20.57
C LEU A 124 -1.88 -0.91 21.26
N VAL A 125 -2.03 -2.20 20.97
CA VAL A 125 -1.15 -3.24 21.52
C VAL A 125 0.29 -3.03 21.07
N ALA A 126 0.51 -2.71 19.79
CA ALA A 126 1.83 -2.42 19.27
C ALA A 126 2.49 -1.23 19.99
N VAL A 127 1.74 -0.15 20.23
CA VAL A 127 2.24 1.02 20.99
C VAL A 127 2.63 0.64 22.42
N ILE A 128 1.81 -0.16 23.12
CA ILE A 128 2.11 -0.62 24.48
C ILE A 128 3.40 -1.46 24.51
N VAL A 129 3.55 -2.38 23.55
CA VAL A 129 4.74 -3.21 23.43
C VAL A 129 5.98 -2.37 23.12
N LEU A 130 5.88 -1.42 22.19
CA LEU A 130 6.98 -0.52 21.85
C LEU A 130 7.37 0.37 23.04
N ALA A 131 6.41 0.87 23.81
CA ALA A 131 6.67 1.63 25.03
C ALA A 131 7.37 0.80 26.11
N PHE A 132 7.01 -0.48 26.24
CA PHE A 132 7.69 -1.40 27.16
C PHE A 132 9.15 -1.68 26.72
N ILE A 133 9.36 -1.91 25.42
CA ILE A 133 10.71 -2.12 24.86
C ILE A 133 11.58 -0.88 25.09
N ASP A 134 11.03 0.32 24.86
CA ASP A 134 11.72 1.58 25.10
C ASP A 134 12.10 1.74 26.58
N MET A 135 11.18 1.48 27.51
CA MET A 135 11.45 1.53 28.96
C MET A 135 12.61 0.61 29.36
N VAL A 136 12.60 -0.65 28.90
CA VAL A 136 13.67 -1.62 29.20
C VAL A 136 15.00 -1.16 28.60
N THR A 137 14.99 -0.70 27.34
CA THR A 137 16.20 -0.26 26.66
C THR A 137 16.84 0.93 27.38
N ASN A 138 16.04 1.91 27.77
CA ASN A 138 16.51 3.06 28.54
C ASN A 138 17.08 2.66 29.91
N THR A 139 16.45 1.69 30.59
CA THR A 139 16.96 1.17 31.88
C THR A 139 18.33 0.53 31.72
N VAL A 140 18.54 -0.26 30.65
CA VAL A 140 19.83 -0.91 30.37
C VAL A 140 20.91 0.11 30.01
N ILE A 141 20.56 1.15 29.26
CA ILE A 141 21.49 2.24 28.92
C ILE A 141 21.95 2.96 30.18
N ASP A 142 21.04 3.27 31.10
CA ASP A 142 21.36 3.94 32.37
C ASP A 142 22.36 3.12 33.20
N GLU A 143 22.20 1.80 33.26
CA GLU A 143 23.15 0.91 33.95
C GLU A 143 24.54 0.90 33.30
N ILE A 144 24.60 0.85 31.96
CA ILE A 144 25.88 0.89 31.22
C ILE A 144 26.60 2.21 31.45
N ASP A 145 25.88 3.33 31.49
CA ASP A 145 26.44 4.65 31.73
C ASP A 145 27.04 4.80 33.13
N ILE A 146 26.46 4.14 34.14
CA ILE A 146 27.03 4.08 35.50
C ILE A 146 28.35 3.29 35.49
N ILE A 147 28.36 2.10 34.88
CA ILE A 147 29.57 1.26 34.81
C ILE A 147 30.69 2.00 34.05
N ARG A 148 30.35 2.67 32.95
CA ARG A 148 31.30 3.48 32.18
C ARG A 148 31.90 4.60 33.02
N LYS A 149 31.09 5.34 33.78
CA LYS A 149 31.58 6.38 34.70
C LYS A 149 32.54 5.82 35.76
N ILE A 150 32.25 4.63 36.30
CA ILE A 150 33.14 3.96 37.28
C ILE A 150 34.45 3.55 36.61
N TYR A 151 34.39 2.94 35.42
CA TYR A 151 35.56 2.53 34.66
C TYR A 151 36.47 3.72 34.33
N ASP A 152 35.90 4.82 33.83
CA ASP A 152 36.63 6.05 33.52
C ASP A 152 37.27 6.67 34.78
N HIS A 153 36.57 6.61 35.93
CA HIS A 153 37.10 7.09 37.21
C HIS A 153 38.27 6.24 37.73
N VAL A 154 38.18 4.90 37.62
CA VAL A 154 39.25 3.98 38.06
C VAL A 154 40.49 4.14 37.17
N ASN A 155 40.31 4.13 35.84
CA ASN A 155 41.42 4.33 34.91
C ASN A 155 42.08 5.71 35.05
N GLY A 156 41.28 6.76 35.29
CA GLY A 156 41.81 8.10 35.57
C GLY A 156 42.64 8.14 36.87
N ALA A 157 42.20 7.42 37.90
CA ALA A 157 42.94 7.30 39.16
C ALA A 157 44.26 6.52 38.97
N GLU A 158 44.25 5.42 38.22
CA GLU A 158 45.46 4.66 37.91
C GLU A 158 46.46 5.46 37.07
N ALA A 159 45.99 6.24 36.10
CA ALA A 159 46.84 7.16 35.32
C ALA A 159 47.49 8.24 36.21
N GLY A 160 46.75 8.78 37.19
CA GLY A 160 47.27 9.74 38.17
C GLY A 160 48.31 9.13 39.13
N VAL A 161 48.08 7.91 39.61
CA VAL A 161 49.02 7.17 40.47
C VAL A 161 50.31 6.80 39.73
N SER A 162 50.20 6.40 38.46
CA SER A 162 51.35 6.10 37.60
C SER A 162 52.25 7.33 37.38
N CYS A 163 51.67 8.52 37.22
CA CYS A 163 52.43 9.78 37.12
C CYS A 163 53.08 10.20 38.45
N ALA A 164 52.50 9.83 39.60
CA ALA A 164 53.03 10.19 40.91
C ALA A 164 54.24 9.34 41.35
N PHE A 165 54.46 8.18 40.74
CA PHE A 165 55.59 7.29 41.04
C PHE A 165 56.80 7.44 40.09
N THR A 166 56.73 8.35 39.11
CA THR A 166 57.81 8.58 38.12
C THR A 166 58.68 9.83 38.36
N THR A 167 58.55 10.49 39.53
CA THR A 167 59.44 11.57 39.99
C THR A 167 60.24 11.16 41.21
#